data_AF-A0A2J6GZ76-F1
#
_entry.id   AF-A0A2J6GZ76-F1
#
_cell.length_a   1.000
_cell.length_b   1.000
_cell.length_c   1.000
_cell.angle_alpha   90.00
_cell.angle_beta   90.00
_cell.angle_gamma   90.00
#
_symmetry.space_group_name_H-M   'P 1'
#
loop_
_entity.id
_entity.type
_entity.pdbx_description
1 polymer ?
#
loop_
_entity_poly.entity_id
_entity_poly.type
_entity_poly.pdbx_seq_one_letter_code
_entity_poly.pdbx_strand_id
1 'polypeptide(L)'
;MDEEVYSILDEARSALGHYCMTECNAYCCKKEAITLTKKEAELFKGSDQVVEKEDFQILIANPCPKLKDNKCTIYSKRPNACREFPIFKKDNEIFLANLCPGIMNKKIYLQTRKLVELGYKFKTDFILVKIDN
;
A
#
# COMPACT_ATOMS: atom_id res chain seq x y z
N MET A 1 -14.91 4.99 -18.08
CA MET A 1 -13.72 4.12 -18.21
C MET A 1 -12.88 4.15 -16.94
N ASP A 2 -12.51 5.32 -16.41
CA ASP A 2 -11.73 5.37 -15.16
C ASP A 2 -12.49 4.85 -13.93
N GLU A 3 -13.80 5.10 -13.83
CA GLU A 3 -14.62 4.65 -12.68
C GLU A 3 -14.66 3.11 -12.52
N GLU A 4 -14.81 2.38 -13.63
CA GLU A 4 -14.78 0.92 -13.64
C GLU A 4 -13.42 0.37 -13.17
N VAL A 5 -12.33 0.99 -13.63
CA VAL A 5 -10.97 0.60 -13.25
C VAL A 5 -10.73 0.82 -11.76
N TYR A 6 -11.14 1.97 -11.22
CA TYR A 6 -11.03 2.24 -9.79
C TYR A 6 -11.87 1.28 -8.95
N SER A 7 -13.07 0.91 -9.42
CA SER A 7 -13.88 -0.12 -8.76
C SER A 7 -13.13 -1.46 -8.66
N ILE A 8 -12.50 -1.92 -9.75
CA ILE A 8 -11.71 -3.16 -9.76
C ILE A 8 -10.49 -3.06 -8.81
N LEU A 9 -9.83 -1.91 -8.77
CA LEU A 9 -8.70 -1.68 -7.86
C LEU A 9 -9.14 -1.72 -6.40
N ASP A 10 -10.28 -1.11 -6.08
CA ASP A 10 -10.81 -1.08 -4.73
C ASP A 10 -11.33 -2.47 -4.28
N GLU A 11 -11.91 -3.26 -5.19
CA GLU A 11 -12.19 -4.68 -4.96
C GLU A 11 -10.90 -5.44 -4.63
N ALA A 12 -9.82 -5.24 -5.39
CA ALA A 12 -8.54 -5.93 -5.18
C ALA A 12 -7.93 -5.58 -3.81
N ARG A 13 -7.91 -4.29 -3.48
CA ARG A 13 -7.40 -3.77 -2.18
C ARG A 13 -8.23 -4.30 -1.02
N SER A 14 -9.55 -4.37 -1.17
CA SER A 14 -10.46 -4.89 -0.15
C SER A 14 -10.31 -6.39 0.05
N ALA A 15 -10.19 -7.17 -1.04
CA ALA A 15 -9.98 -8.62 -0.99
C ALA A 15 -8.71 -8.99 -0.21
N LEU A 16 -7.66 -8.16 -0.30
CA LEU A 16 -6.43 -8.35 0.46
C LEU A 16 -6.53 -7.95 1.92
N GLY A 17 -7.47 -7.10 2.31
CA GLY A 17 -7.57 -6.57 3.68
C GLY A 17 -7.63 -7.68 4.73
N HIS A 18 -8.49 -8.68 4.52
CA HIS A 18 -8.60 -9.82 5.44
C HIS A 18 -7.32 -10.67 5.47
N TYR A 19 -6.76 -11.00 4.30
CA TYR A 19 -5.50 -11.73 4.17
C TYR A 19 -4.34 -11.02 4.88
N CYS A 20 -4.26 -9.70 4.75
CA CYS A 20 -3.27 -8.86 5.41
C CYS A 20 -3.30 -9.04 6.93
N MET A 21 -4.48 -9.08 7.54
CA MET A 21 -4.64 -9.14 8.99
C MET A 21 -4.50 -10.55 9.58
N THR A 22 -4.85 -11.59 8.81
CA THR A 22 -5.02 -12.96 9.35
C THR A 22 -3.95 -13.95 8.90
N GLU A 23 -3.47 -13.85 7.65
CA GLU A 23 -2.50 -14.79 7.08
C GLU A 23 -1.12 -14.12 6.94
N CYS A 24 -1.07 -12.94 6.33
CA CYS A 24 0.16 -12.16 6.10
C CYS A 24 0.74 -11.57 7.41
N ASN A 25 -0.07 -11.48 8.46
CA ASN A 25 0.31 -10.86 9.74
C ASN A 25 0.84 -9.42 9.59
N ALA A 26 0.20 -8.65 8.72
CA ALA A 26 0.49 -7.24 8.47
C ALA A 26 1.97 -6.95 8.16
N TYR A 27 2.61 -7.81 7.36
CA TYR A 27 4.05 -7.75 7.05
C TYR A 27 4.53 -6.35 6.67
N CYS A 28 3.87 -5.69 5.71
CA CYS A 28 4.29 -4.36 5.26
C CYS A 28 4.18 -3.31 6.37
N CYS A 29 3.11 -3.35 7.19
CA CYS A 29 2.96 -2.46 8.34
C CYS A 29 4.04 -2.69 9.41
N LYS A 30 4.74 -3.82 9.38
CA LYS A 30 5.85 -4.10 10.29
C LYS A 30 7.19 -3.67 9.73
N LYS A 31 7.39 -3.60 8.42
CA LYS A 31 8.74 -3.51 7.84
C LYS A 31 8.99 -2.38 6.85
N GLU A 32 7.93 -1.86 6.22
CA GLU A 32 8.07 -0.95 5.09
C GLU A 32 7.98 0.50 5.53
N ALA A 33 8.87 1.33 4.97
CA ALA A 33 8.72 2.78 5.04
C ALA A 33 7.68 3.24 4.01
N ILE A 34 6.98 4.33 4.33
CA ILE A 34 6.01 4.94 3.41
C ILE A 34 6.26 6.43 3.28
N THR A 35 6.02 6.96 2.08
CA THR A 35 5.97 8.40 1.84
C THR A 35 4.64 8.96 2.31
N LEU A 36 4.70 10.17 2.87
CA LEU A 36 3.59 10.91 3.43
C LEU A 36 3.60 12.33 2.89
N THR A 37 2.41 12.85 2.58
CA THR A 37 2.22 14.30 2.50
C THR A 37 2.29 14.93 3.89
N LYS A 38 2.53 16.26 3.94
CA LYS A 38 2.51 17.02 5.21
C LYS A 38 1.23 16.79 6.02
N LYS A 39 0.07 16.71 5.33
CA LYS A 39 -1.22 16.46 5.98
C LYS A 39 -1.33 15.04 6.54
N GLU A 40 -0.78 14.04 5.87
CA GLU A 40 -0.81 12.65 6.34
C GLU A 40 0.14 12.41 7.50
N ALA A 41 1.27 13.13 7.57
CA ALA A 41 2.20 13.06 8.69
C ALA A 41 1.57 13.48 10.02
N GLU A 42 0.58 14.38 10.03
CA GLU A 42 -0.17 14.73 11.25
C GLU A 42 -0.85 13.50 11.90
N LEU A 43 -1.16 12.45 11.14
CA LEU A 43 -1.70 11.19 11.70
C LEU A 43 -0.69 10.51 12.63
N PHE A 44 0.60 10.81 12.48
CA PHE A 44 1.73 10.23 13.20
C PHE A 44 2.42 11.25 14.11
N LYS A 45 1.79 12.40 14.38
CA LYS A 45 2.34 13.43 15.27
C LYS A 45 2.75 12.85 16.63
N GLY A 46 3.96 13.22 17.08
CA GLY A 46 4.57 12.69 18.30
C GLY A 46 5.33 11.36 18.11
N SER A 47 5.35 10.81 16.90
CA SER A 47 6.23 9.71 16.53
C SER A 47 7.59 10.25 16.09
N ASP A 48 8.67 9.73 16.68
CA ASP A 48 10.07 9.96 16.28
C ASP A 48 10.41 9.30 14.93
N GLN A 49 9.52 8.46 14.42
CA GLN A 49 9.69 7.70 13.17
C GLN A 49 9.23 8.46 11.90
N VAL A 50 8.87 9.74 12.01
CA VAL A 50 8.57 10.59 10.85
C VAL A 50 9.79 11.44 10.54
N VAL A 51 10.40 11.20 9.39
CA VAL A 51 11.56 11.95 8.89
C VAL A 51 11.10 12.95 7.86
N GLU A 52 11.47 14.21 8.04
CA GLU A 52 11.24 15.26 7.05
C GLU A 52 12.31 15.20 5.94
N LYS A 53 11.86 15.30 4.69
CA LYS A 53 12.67 15.56 3.49
C LYS A 53 12.19 16.88 2.87
N GLU A 54 12.95 17.41 1.92
CA GLU A 54 12.68 18.74 1.32
C GLU A 54 11.23 18.90 0.83
N ASP A 55 10.71 17.90 0.10
CA ASP A 55 9.38 17.97 -0.52
C ASP A 55 8.33 17.00 0.08
N PHE A 56 8.73 16.09 0.94
CA PHE A 56 7.86 15.04 1.49
C PHE A 56 8.32 14.55 2.86
N GLN A 57 7.48 13.78 3.54
CA GLN A 57 7.84 13.10 4.78
C GLN A 57 7.88 11.59 4.57
N ILE A 58 8.71 10.90 5.34
CA ILE A 58 8.82 9.45 5.32
C ILE A 58 8.50 8.93 6.71
N LEU A 59 7.54 8.03 6.82
CA LEU A 59 7.39 7.20 8.01
C LEU A 59 8.32 5.99 7.86
N ILE A 60 9.37 5.94 8.67
CA ILE A 60 10.39 4.86 8.70
C ILE A 60 10.08 3.80 9.77
N ALA A 61 8.83 3.76 10.21
CA ALA A 61 8.39 2.99 11.36
C ALA A 61 8.47 1.47 11.18
N ASN A 62 9.22 0.80 12.05
CA ASN A 62 9.27 -0.66 12.15
C ASN A 62 9.12 -1.10 13.62
N PRO A 63 7.93 -1.52 14.07
CA PRO A 63 6.66 -1.55 13.33
C PRO A 63 5.98 -0.17 13.25
N CYS A 64 5.02 -0.02 12.33
CA CYS A 64 4.15 1.15 12.23
C CYS A 64 3.50 1.47 13.60
N PRO A 65 3.55 2.73 14.09
CA PRO A 65 3.03 3.10 15.41
C PRO A 65 1.50 3.03 15.50
N LYS A 66 0.82 2.85 14.37
CA LYS A 66 -0.64 2.66 14.30
C LYS A 66 -1.03 1.20 14.15
N LEU A 67 -0.08 0.26 14.17
CA LEU A 67 -0.35 -1.16 14.14
C LEU A 67 -0.56 -1.70 15.56
N LYS A 68 -1.70 -2.34 15.82
CA LYS A 68 -1.99 -3.03 17.07
C LYS A 68 -2.65 -4.38 16.75
N ASP A 69 -2.10 -5.48 17.26
CA ASP A 69 -2.62 -6.84 17.03
C ASP A 69 -2.87 -7.16 15.54
N ASN A 70 -1.89 -6.81 14.69
CA ASN A 70 -1.95 -6.91 13.22
C ASN A 70 -3.07 -6.07 12.54
N LYS A 71 -3.71 -5.15 13.27
CA LYS A 71 -4.77 -4.27 12.77
C LYS A 71 -4.33 -2.81 12.79
N CYS A 72 -4.72 -2.06 11.77
CA CYS A 72 -4.44 -0.63 11.69
C CYS A 72 -5.49 0.15 12.51
N THR A 73 -5.05 0.89 13.52
CA THR A 73 -5.94 1.70 14.39
C THR A 73 -6.53 2.92 13.68
N ILE A 74 -5.96 3.32 12.54
CA ILE A 74 -6.42 4.43 11.70
C ILE A 74 -6.90 3.97 10.32
N TYR A 75 -7.44 2.74 10.20
CA TYR A 75 -7.72 2.11 8.90
C TYR A 75 -8.50 3.00 7.91
N SER A 76 -9.51 3.74 8.36
CA SER A 76 -10.32 4.65 7.52
C SER A 76 -9.57 5.92 7.12
N LYS A 77 -8.61 6.35 7.93
CA LYS A 77 -7.80 7.57 7.74
C LYS A 77 -6.39 7.26 7.23
N ARG A 78 -6.13 6.04 6.76
CA ARG A 78 -4.81 5.62 6.28
C ARG A 78 -4.26 6.60 5.23
N PRO A 79 -2.94 6.85 5.21
CA PRO A 79 -2.28 7.55 4.12
C PRO A 79 -2.57 6.88 2.77
N ASN A 80 -2.53 7.66 1.69
CA ASN A 80 -2.78 7.19 0.33
C ASN A 80 -1.85 6.03 -0.05
N ALA A 81 -0.55 6.13 0.26
CA ALA A 81 0.41 5.04 0.04
C ALA A 81 -0.05 3.71 0.68
N CYS A 82 -0.62 3.75 1.89
CA CYS A 82 -1.18 2.57 2.56
C CYS A 82 -2.55 2.13 2.02
N ARG A 83 -3.36 3.07 1.54
CA ARG A 83 -4.70 2.78 1.00
C ARG A 83 -4.60 2.07 -0.35
N GLU A 84 -3.63 2.47 -1.16
CA GLU A 84 -3.46 1.95 -2.50
C GLU A 84 -2.63 0.66 -2.54
N PHE A 85 -1.77 0.40 -1.55
CA PHE A 85 -1.00 -0.82 -1.48
C PHE A 85 -1.87 -2.09 -1.45
N PRO A 86 -1.51 -3.17 -2.17
CA PRO A 86 -0.30 -3.36 -2.99
C PRO A 86 -0.47 -3.06 -4.49
N ILE A 87 -1.58 -2.46 -4.91
CA ILE A 87 -1.92 -2.25 -6.33
C ILE A 87 -2.22 -0.77 -6.63
N PHE A 88 -1.34 -0.16 -7.41
CA PHE A 88 -1.36 1.27 -7.71
C PHE A 88 -1.67 1.49 -9.18
N LYS A 89 -2.39 2.57 -9.51
CA LYS A 89 -2.59 3.02 -10.88
C LYS A 89 -1.81 4.32 -11.07
N LYS A 90 -1.03 4.39 -12.15
CA LYS A 90 -0.43 5.64 -12.63
C LYS A 90 -0.61 5.68 -14.13
N ASP A 91 -1.34 6.69 -14.61
CA ASP A 91 -1.73 6.82 -16.02
C ASP A 91 -2.42 5.54 -16.53
N ASN A 92 -1.87 4.91 -17.58
CA ASN A 92 -2.37 3.66 -18.17
C ASN A 92 -1.60 2.42 -17.69
N GLU A 93 -0.89 2.52 -16.57
CA GLU A 93 -0.08 1.45 -16.00
C GLU A 93 -0.56 1.08 -14.61
N ILE A 94 -0.57 -0.23 -14.35
CA ILE A 94 -0.86 -0.81 -13.04
C ILE A 94 0.44 -1.32 -12.45
N PHE A 95 0.71 -0.97 -11.20
CA PHE A 95 1.90 -1.39 -10.50
C PHE A 95 1.52 -2.31 -9.36
N LEU A 96 2.27 -3.40 -9.25
CA LEU A 96 2.12 -4.38 -8.16
C LEU A 96 3.36 -4.38 -7.29
N ALA A 97 3.16 -4.36 -5.98
CA ALA A 97 4.21 -4.71 -5.03
C ALA A 97 4.48 -6.22 -5.14
N ASN A 98 5.43 -6.60 -5.99
CA ASN A 98 5.78 -7.99 -6.31
C ASN A 98 6.21 -8.82 -5.09
N LEU A 99 6.75 -8.18 -4.04
CA LEU A 99 7.10 -8.82 -2.78
C LEU A 99 5.94 -8.90 -1.78
N CYS A 100 4.75 -8.37 -2.11
CA CYS A 100 3.58 -8.54 -1.26
C CYS A 100 3.16 -10.02 -1.22
N PRO A 101 3.06 -10.66 -0.03
CA PRO A 101 2.63 -12.05 0.05
C PRO A 101 1.27 -12.33 -0.59
N GLY A 102 0.34 -11.36 -0.55
CA GLY A 102 -0.97 -11.51 -1.17
C GLY A 102 -0.91 -11.54 -2.71
N ILE A 103 0.03 -10.78 -3.30
CA ILE A 103 0.30 -10.80 -4.74
C ILE A 103 0.95 -12.12 -5.14
N MET A 104 2.00 -12.54 -4.42
CA MET A 104 2.69 -13.81 -4.69
C MET A 104 1.75 -15.02 -4.58
N ASN A 105 0.80 -14.98 -3.64
CA ASN A 105 -0.23 -16.01 -3.47
C ASN A 105 -1.48 -15.79 -4.33
N LYS A 106 -1.41 -14.92 -5.35
CA LYS A 106 -2.48 -14.72 -6.36
C LYS A 106 -3.85 -14.36 -5.77
N LYS A 107 -3.91 -13.72 -4.59
CA LYS A 107 -5.17 -13.43 -3.88
C LYS A 107 -6.07 -12.42 -4.62
N ILE A 108 -5.53 -11.69 -5.60
CA ILE A 108 -6.26 -10.74 -6.45
C ILE A 108 -6.24 -11.11 -7.95
N TYR A 109 -6.02 -12.40 -8.26
CA TYR A 109 -5.89 -12.86 -9.65
C TYR A 109 -7.06 -12.44 -10.54
N LEU A 110 -8.29 -12.56 -10.06
CA LEU A 110 -9.49 -12.20 -10.82
C LEU A 110 -9.51 -10.71 -11.18
N GLN A 111 -9.18 -9.84 -10.23
CA GLN A 111 -9.12 -8.40 -10.47
C GLN A 111 -8.00 -8.04 -11.45
N THR A 112 -6.83 -8.67 -11.32
CA THR A 112 -5.73 -8.45 -12.29
C THR A 112 -6.10 -8.89 -13.70
N ARG A 113 -6.86 -9.99 -13.85
CA ARG A 113 -7.39 -10.46 -15.13
C ARG A 113 -8.35 -9.44 -15.77
N LYS A 114 -9.32 -8.93 -15.01
CA LYS A 114 -10.25 -7.88 -15.50
C LYS A 114 -9.48 -6.66 -16.03
N LEU A 115 -8.44 -6.22 -15.33
CA LEU A 115 -7.61 -5.08 -15.75
C LEU A 115 -6.86 -5.34 -17.06
N VAL A 116 -6.34 -6.55 -17.26
CA VAL A 116 -5.71 -6.95 -18.54
C VAL A 116 -6.72 -6.92 -19.68
N GLU A 117 -7.94 -7.41 -19.45
CA GLU A 117 -9.03 -7.42 -20.45
C GLU A 117 -9.45 -5.99 -20.84
N LEU A 118 -9.31 -5.02 -19.93
CA LEU A 118 -9.48 -3.59 -20.19
C LEU A 118 -8.26 -2.91 -20.85
N GLY A 119 -7.21 -3.67 -21.18
CA GLY A 119 -6.02 -3.17 -21.90
C GLY A 119 -4.92 -2.59 -21.02
N TYR A 120 -5.00 -2.73 -19.70
CA TYR A 120 -3.96 -2.24 -18.79
C TYR A 120 -2.72 -3.15 -18.78
N LYS A 121 -1.55 -2.52 -18.71
CA LYS A 121 -0.26 -3.20 -18.56
C LYS A 121 0.18 -3.18 -17.10
N PHE A 122 0.85 -4.26 -16.70
CA PHE A 122 1.39 -4.41 -15.35
C PHE A 122 2.89 -4.17 -15.32
N LYS A 123 3.34 -3.42 -14.31
CA LYS A 123 4.74 -3.23 -13.95
C LYS A 123 4.99 -3.75 -12.54
N THR A 124 6.16 -4.34 -12.34
CA THR A 124 6.57 -4.93 -11.07
C THR A 124 7.81 -4.22 -10.54
N ASP A 125 7.71 -2.93 -10.28
CA ASP A 125 8.83 -2.15 -9.71
C ASP A 125 8.29 -1.10 -8.77
N PHE A 126 8.09 -1.48 -7.51
CA PHE A 126 8.09 -0.52 -6.40
C PHE A 126 9.06 -1.03 -5.35
N ILE A 127 10.31 -0.55 -5.44
CA ILE A 127 11.16 -0.43 -4.28
C ILE A 127 10.56 0.74 -3.47
N LEU A 128 9.76 0.44 -2.46
CA LEU A 128 9.45 1.43 -1.43
C LEU A 128 10.80 1.77 -0.79
N VAL A 129 11.27 3.01 -1.05
CA VAL A 129 12.51 3.64 -0.59
C VAL A 129 13.48 2.66 0.10
N LYS A 130 14.46 2.12 -0.64
CA LYS A 130 15.67 1.59 0.00
C LYS A 130 16.33 2.76 0.71
N ILE A 131 16.22 2.79 2.03
CA ILE A 131 17.10 3.60 2.86
C ILE A 131 18.35 2.76 3.00
N ASP A 132 19.33 3.02 2.13
CA ASP A 132 20.69 2.51 2.35
C ASP A 132 21.21 3.20 3.63
N ASN A 133 21.59 2.39 4.61
CA ASN A 133 22.19 2.83 5.88
C ASN A 133 23.55 3.47 5.65
#